data_AF-A0A7S1S6H4-F1
#
_entry.id   AF-A0A7S1S6H4-F1
#
_cell.length_a   1.000
_cell.length_b   1.000
_cell.length_c   1.000
_cell.angle_alpha   90.00
_cell.angle_beta   90.00
_cell.angle_gamma   90.00
#
_symmetry.space_group_name_H-M   'P 1'
#
loop_
_entity.id
_entity.type
_entity.pdbx_description
1 polymer ?
#
loop_
_entity_poly.entity_id
_entity_poly.type
_entity_poly.pdbx_seq_one_letter_code
_entity_poly.pdbx_strand_id
1 'polypeptide(L)'
;QDRVGSRTAELWLTLPTGIALSGRSSPYVRVTVQGPAKGSLWDTFSVELPPDATCIDLRRELMAGLPPSARILVQKRQGVLLDLHLHDPVPDRVTVSEFTTQLTGGLIVPRGMARELQRMMLDLLRGRKVQDKISACLEQAQGNEKMLNIVVFGLVMEDVFPRMAEHVELQKAPFFRIFQGAMDVHGKGELDHTFNFLELELLMRNKSRILAAFHELQLMIEGLSAEARAEAEKQLERIQEAWPLVSWQEMREVYSRSRMEEQEAVAQVAAAEATAAAA
;
A
#
# COMPACT_ATOMS: atom_id res chain seq x y z
N GLN A 1 9.29 -41.97 -37.38
CA GLN A 1 9.45 -41.39 -36.03
C GLN A 1 8.48 -40.22 -35.94
N ASP A 2 7.33 -40.49 -35.35
CA ASP A 2 6.14 -39.63 -35.39
C ASP A 2 6.29 -38.42 -34.47
N ARG A 3 6.06 -37.23 -35.05
CA ARG A 3 5.92 -35.97 -34.32
C ARG A 3 4.46 -35.81 -33.91
N VAL A 4 4.19 -36.03 -32.63
CA VAL A 4 2.92 -35.64 -31.99
C VAL A 4 2.93 -34.12 -31.81
N GLY A 5 2.57 -33.40 -32.87
CA GLY A 5 2.13 -32.02 -32.78
C GLY A 5 0.64 -32.01 -32.48
N SER A 6 0.28 -32.00 -31.19
CA SER A 6 -1.11 -31.83 -30.75
C SER A 6 -1.57 -30.41 -31.12
N ARG A 7 -2.20 -30.31 -32.29
CA ARG A 7 -3.10 -29.23 -32.67
C ARG A 7 -4.26 -29.25 -31.67
N THR A 8 -4.27 -28.34 -30.72
CA THR A 8 -5.49 -27.95 -30.02
C THR A 8 -6.37 -27.26 -31.07
N ALA A 9 -7.22 -28.04 -31.73
CA ALA A 9 -8.27 -27.51 -32.56
C ALA A 9 -9.19 -26.70 -31.64
N GLU A 10 -9.17 -25.39 -31.85
CA GLU A 10 -10.00 -24.43 -31.15
C GLU A 10 -11.47 -24.78 -31.38
N LEU A 11 -12.13 -25.26 -30.33
CA LEU A 11 -13.56 -25.47 -30.30
C LEU A 11 -14.23 -24.11 -30.07
N TRP A 12 -14.37 -23.34 -31.15
CA TRP A 12 -15.05 -22.04 -31.11
C TRP A 12 -16.57 -22.26 -31.09
N LEU A 13 -17.13 -22.29 -29.89
CA LEU A 13 -18.53 -21.95 -29.71
C LEU A 13 -18.69 -20.48 -30.11
N THR A 14 -19.29 -20.23 -31.28
CA THR A 14 -19.97 -18.97 -31.58
C THR A 14 -20.98 -18.72 -30.47
N LEU A 15 -20.62 -17.86 -29.51
CA LEU A 15 -21.56 -17.42 -28.49
C LEU A 15 -22.63 -16.56 -29.20
N PRO A 16 -23.92 -16.94 -29.11
CA PRO A 16 -25.00 -16.10 -29.58
C PRO A 16 -24.95 -14.77 -28.82
N THR A 17 -25.35 -13.69 -29.50
CA THR A 17 -25.61 -12.35 -28.96
C THR A 17 -26.10 -12.39 -27.51
N GLY A 18 -25.18 -12.16 -26.59
CA GLY A 18 -25.31 -12.50 -25.18
C GLY A 18 -23.90 -12.72 -24.64
N ILE A 19 -23.13 -11.63 -24.57
CA ILE A 19 -21.80 -11.67 -23.95
C ILE A 19 -22.04 -12.08 -22.51
N ALA A 20 -21.81 -13.35 -22.19
CA ALA A 20 -21.59 -13.76 -20.82
C ALA A 20 -20.31 -13.05 -20.40
N LEU A 21 -20.46 -11.85 -19.83
CA LEU A 21 -19.42 -11.20 -19.06
C LEU A 21 -19.16 -12.17 -17.92
N SER A 22 -18.15 -13.01 -18.12
CA SER A 22 -17.68 -13.99 -17.15
C SER A 22 -17.52 -13.29 -15.81
N GLY A 23 -18.02 -13.93 -14.74
CA GLY A 23 -17.92 -13.39 -13.39
C GLY A 23 -16.50 -12.93 -13.07
N ARG A 24 -16.40 -11.79 -12.38
CA ARG A 24 -15.12 -11.21 -11.99
C ARG A 24 -14.30 -12.18 -11.16
N SER A 25 -12.99 -12.22 -11.42
CA SER A 25 -12.06 -13.09 -10.71
C SER A 25 -11.51 -12.47 -9.43
N SER A 26 -11.61 -11.14 -9.32
CA SER A 26 -11.07 -10.35 -8.21
C SER A 26 -12.07 -9.31 -7.72
N PRO A 27 -12.10 -8.96 -6.42
CA PRO A 27 -12.86 -7.82 -5.90
C PRO A 27 -12.33 -6.46 -6.40
N TYR A 28 -11.17 -6.43 -7.07
CA TYR A 28 -10.58 -5.22 -7.63
C TYR A 28 -10.82 -5.11 -9.14
N VAL A 29 -11.47 -4.02 -9.55
CA VAL A 29 -11.60 -3.62 -10.97
C VAL A 29 -10.44 -2.71 -11.33
N ARG A 30 -9.73 -3.03 -12.42
CA ARG A 30 -8.68 -2.18 -12.98
C ARG A 30 -9.30 -1.13 -13.88
N VAL A 31 -9.09 0.13 -13.55
CA VAL A 31 -9.58 1.28 -14.32
C VAL A 31 -8.40 1.96 -15.01
N THR A 32 -8.39 1.95 -16.34
CA THR A 32 -7.47 2.74 -17.16
C THR A 32 -8.16 4.02 -17.64
N VAL A 33 -7.47 5.14 -17.66
CA VAL A 33 -7.99 6.45 -18.03
C VAL A 33 -7.34 6.90 -19.33
N GLN A 34 -8.14 7.23 -20.34
CA GLN A 34 -7.61 7.72 -21.62
C GLN A 34 -7.10 9.17 -21.53
N GLY A 35 -7.76 10.02 -20.75
CA GLY A 35 -7.36 11.39 -20.46
C GLY A 35 -7.20 11.63 -18.96
N PRO A 36 -6.09 11.21 -18.32
CA PRO A 36 -5.88 11.46 -16.90
C PRO A 36 -5.71 12.96 -16.63
N ALA A 37 -6.17 13.41 -15.45
CA ALA A 37 -6.05 14.79 -15.03
C ALA A 37 -4.60 15.29 -15.10
N LYS A 38 -4.40 16.56 -15.50
CA LYS A 38 -3.07 17.18 -15.60
C LYS A 38 -2.30 17.02 -14.29
N GLY A 39 -1.08 16.48 -14.36
CA GLY A 39 -0.24 16.20 -13.20
C GLY A 39 -0.42 14.80 -12.59
N SER A 40 -1.33 13.99 -13.12
CA SER A 40 -1.36 12.55 -12.81
C SER A 40 -0.14 11.89 -13.45
N LEU A 41 0.66 11.21 -12.62
CA LEU A 41 1.79 10.40 -13.09
C LEU A 41 1.34 9.05 -13.66
N TRP A 42 0.06 8.73 -13.51
CA TRP A 42 -0.53 7.44 -13.79
C TRP A 42 -1.78 7.62 -14.63
N ASP A 43 -2.08 6.57 -15.38
CA ASP A 43 -3.30 6.43 -16.18
C ASP A 43 -4.16 5.27 -15.66
N THR A 44 -3.71 4.53 -14.63
CA THR A 44 -4.34 3.29 -14.20
C THR A 44 -4.42 3.23 -12.68
N PHE A 45 -5.57 2.80 -12.17
CA PHE A 45 -5.82 2.61 -10.74
C PHE A 45 -6.79 1.45 -10.51
N SER A 46 -6.98 1.05 -9.25
CA SER A 46 -7.87 -0.05 -8.88
C SER A 46 -9.03 0.45 -8.04
N VAL A 47 -10.20 -0.14 -8.21
CA VAL A 47 -11.39 0.15 -7.41
C VAL A 47 -11.93 -1.16 -6.84
N GLU A 48 -12.25 -1.17 -5.55
CA GLU A 48 -12.88 -2.33 -4.92
C GLU A 48 -14.39 -2.28 -5.15
N LEU A 49 -14.94 -3.34 -5.73
CA LEU A 49 -16.37 -3.44 -6.06
C LEU A 49 -16.88 -4.87 -5.84
N PRO A 50 -18.13 -5.07 -5.39
CA PRO A 50 -18.76 -6.39 -5.31
C PRO A 50 -18.69 -7.17 -6.63
N PRO A 51 -18.63 -8.52 -6.62
CA PRO A 51 -18.50 -9.33 -7.84
C PRO A 51 -19.63 -9.15 -8.86
N ASP A 52 -20.82 -8.77 -8.39
CA ASP A 52 -22.05 -8.52 -9.15
C ASP A 52 -22.28 -7.02 -9.44
N ALA A 53 -21.29 -6.16 -9.17
CA ALA A 53 -21.38 -4.73 -9.42
C ALA A 53 -21.60 -4.41 -10.91
N THR A 54 -22.44 -3.41 -11.13
CA THR A 54 -22.78 -2.85 -12.45
C THR A 54 -22.09 -1.51 -12.67
N CYS A 55 -22.11 -1.02 -13.91
CA CYS A 55 -21.46 0.26 -14.25
C CYS A 55 -22.00 1.44 -13.41
N ILE A 56 -23.25 1.39 -12.93
CA ILE A 56 -23.78 2.41 -12.03
C ILE A 56 -23.05 2.41 -10.68
N ASP A 57 -22.69 1.24 -10.16
CA ASP A 57 -21.98 1.08 -8.90
C ASP A 57 -20.55 1.60 -9.03
N LEU A 58 -19.89 1.29 -10.16
CA LEU A 58 -18.58 1.85 -10.50
C LEU A 58 -18.64 3.38 -10.63
N ARG A 59 -19.64 3.93 -11.31
CA ARG A 59 -19.80 5.39 -11.41
C ARG A 59 -19.99 6.04 -10.06
N ARG A 60 -20.79 5.43 -9.18
CA ARG A 60 -21.03 5.91 -7.82
C ARG A 60 -19.74 5.95 -7.01
N GLU A 61 -18.92 4.90 -7.10
CA GLU A 61 -17.63 4.85 -6.40
C GLU A 61 -16.63 5.90 -6.94
N LEU A 62 -16.63 6.12 -8.25
CA LEU A 62 -15.75 7.10 -8.91
C LEU A 62 -16.26 8.55 -8.85
N MET A 63 -17.45 8.80 -8.30
CA MET A 63 -18.27 10.01 -8.48
C MET A 63 -17.49 11.34 -8.51
N ALA A 64 -16.56 11.54 -7.57
CA ALA A 64 -15.82 12.80 -7.46
C ALA A 64 -14.89 13.08 -8.65
N GLY A 65 -14.45 12.04 -9.36
CA GLY A 65 -13.49 12.14 -10.46
C GLY A 65 -14.04 11.79 -11.83
N LEU A 66 -15.28 11.29 -11.94
CA LEU A 66 -15.86 10.85 -13.21
C LEU A 66 -16.97 11.81 -13.67
N PRO A 67 -16.74 12.64 -14.71
CA PRO A 67 -17.77 13.57 -15.18
C PRO A 67 -18.96 12.81 -15.81
N PRO A 68 -20.18 13.41 -15.84
CA PRO A 68 -21.36 12.75 -16.42
C PRO A 68 -21.19 12.35 -17.89
N SER A 69 -20.35 13.06 -18.63
CA SER A 69 -20.02 12.78 -20.04
C SER A 69 -19.04 11.62 -20.24
N ALA A 70 -18.32 11.20 -19.19
CA ALA A 70 -17.32 10.15 -19.32
C ALA A 70 -18.00 8.81 -19.64
N ARG A 71 -17.41 8.05 -20.56
CA ARG A 71 -17.85 6.72 -20.98
C ARG A 71 -17.04 5.64 -20.27
N ILE A 72 -17.68 4.51 -19.98
CA ILE A 72 -17.02 3.34 -19.41
C ILE A 72 -16.91 2.33 -20.55
N LEU A 73 -15.68 2.06 -20.95
CA LEU A 73 -15.37 1.26 -22.12
C LEU A 73 -14.76 -0.08 -21.68
N VAL A 74 -15.06 -1.15 -22.42
CA VAL A 74 -14.38 -2.44 -22.29
C VAL A 74 -13.63 -2.76 -23.57
N GLN A 75 -12.41 -3.27 -23.44
CA GLN A 75 -11.62 -3.72 -24.58
C GLN A 75 -12.03 -5.14 -24.99
N LYS A 76 -12.55 -5.29 -26.22
CA LYS A 76 -12.81 -6.60 -26.82
C LYS A 76 -11.54 -7.17 -27.47
N ARG A 77 -11.58 -8.47 -27.78
CA ARG A 77 -10.60 -9.12 -28.66
C ARG A 77 -10.52 -8.30 -29.95
N GLN A 78 -9.30 -8.00 -30.42
CA GLN A 78 -8.96 -7.05 -31.49
C GLN A 78 -8.81 -5.57 -31.08
N GLY A 79 -8.89 -5.23 -29.78
CA GLY A 79 -8.60 -3.89 -29.29
C GLY A 79 -9.71 -2.86 -29.52
N VAL A 80 -10.87 -3.28 -30.03
CA VAL A 80 -12.06 -2.44 -30.16
C VAL A 80 -12.61 -2.14 -28.77
N LEU A 81 -12.80 -0.85 -28.46
CA LEU A 81 -13.44 -0.39 -27.23
C LEU A 81 -14.96 -0.33 -27.43
N LEU A 82 -15.70 -1.02 -26.56
CA LEU A 82 -17.16 -0.99 -26.53
C LEU A 82 -17.64 -0.20 -25.31
N ASP A 83 -18.61 0.68 -25.51
CA ASP A 83 -19.26 1.42 -24.41
C ASP A 83 -20.18 0.50 -23.60
N LEU A 84 -20.07 0.57 -22.27
CA LEU A 84 -20.90 -0.15 -21.31
C LEU A 84 -22.00 0.77 -20.79
N HIS A 85 -23.23 0.27 -20.78
CA HIS A 85 -24.38 0.95 -20.21
C HIS A 85 -24.40 0.82 -18.69
N LEU A 86 -25.23 1.64 -18.03
CA LEU A 86 -25.29 1.73 -16.56
C LEU A 86 -25.60 0.40 -15.87
N HIS A 87 -26.40 -0.47 -16.48
CA HIS A 87 -26.79 -1.76 -15.91
C HIS A 87 -25.94 -2.93 -16.43
N ASP A 88 -24.97 -2.66 -17.31
CA ASP A 88 -24.06 -3.70 -17.75
C ASP A 88 -23.15 -4.11 -16.56
N PRO A 89 -22.86 -5.41 -16.39
CA PRO A 89 -21.93 -5.86 -15.37
C PRO A 89 -20.52 -5.31 -15.63
N VAL A 90 -19.80 -4.97 -14.57
CA VAL A 90 -18.43 -4.46 -14.68
C VAL A 90 -17.46 -5.63 -14.85
N PRO A 91 -16.62 -5.65 -15.89
CA PRO A 91 -15.56 -6.64 -16.02
C PRO A 91 -14.35 -6.33 -15.12
N ASP A 92 -13.39 -7.25 -15.01
CA ASP A 92 -12.15 -7.04 -14.21
C ASP A 92 -11.31 -5.84 -14.70
N ARG A 93 -11.44 -5.45 -15.97
CA ARG A 93 -10.70 -4.33 -16.58
C ARG A 93 -11.62 -3.43 -17.40
N VAL A 94 -11.61 -2.15 -17.09
CA VAL A 94 -12.37 -1.11 -17.80
C VAL A 94 -11.47 0.05 -18.17
N THR A 95 -11.88 0.79 -19.20
CA THR A 95 -11.24 2.03 -19.61
C THR A 95 -12.26 3.16 -19.50
N VAL A 96 -11.97 4.20 -18.74
CA VAL A 96 -12.79 5.41 -18.70
C VAL A 96 -12.24 6.45 -19.67
N SER A 97 -13.13 7.14 -20.38
CA SER A 97 -12.72 8.14 -21.38
C SER A 97 -12.06 9.38 -20.74
N GLU A 98 -12.48 9.75 -19.54
CA GLU A 98 -12.03 10.96 -18.84
C GLU A 98 -12.06 10.74 -17.33
N PHE A 99 -11.09 11.29 -16.60
CA PHE A 99 -11.07 11.31 -15.14
C PHE A 99 -10.43 12.61 -14.65
N THR A 100 -11.18 13.42 -13.89
CA THR A 100 -10.81 14.80 -13.53
C THR A 100 -9.97 14.90 -12.26
N THR A 101 -9.98 13.87 -11.41
CA THR A 101 -9.18 13.82 -10.18
C THR A 101 -7.76 13.38 -10.46
N GLN A 102 -6.78 13.99 -9.78
CA GLN A 102 -5.39 13.56 -9.84
C GLN A 102 -5.24 12.16 -9.22
N LEU A 103 -4.63 11.23 -9.95
CA LEU A 103 -4.35 9.90 -9.42
C LEU A 103 -3.20 9.95 -8.41
N THR A 104 -3.55 9.79 -7.13
CA THR A 104 -2.61 9.69 -5.99
C THR A 104 -2.40 8.23 -5.57
N GLY A 105 -1.37 7.95 -4.76
CA GLY A 105 -1.06 6.58 -4.31
C GLY A 105 -2.25 5.88 -3.65
N GLY A 106 -2.99 6.59 -2.80
CA GLY A 106 -4.18 6.07 -2.12
C GLY A 106 -5.35 5.73 -3.05
N LEU A 107 -5.48 6.38 -4.21
CA LEU A 107 -6.47 6.03 -5.24
C LEU A 107 -5.99 4.87 -6.12
N ILE A 108 -4.69 4.81 -6.41
CA ILE A 108 -4.10 3.77 -7.26
C ILE A 108 -4.15 2.40 -6.59
N VAL A 109 -3.86 2.37 -5.29
CA VAL A 109 -3.84 1.17 -4.46
C VAL A 109 -4.90 1.34 -3.36
N PRO A 110 -6.06 0.67 -3.48
CA PRO A 110 -7.08 0.64 -2.44
C PRO A 110 -6.54 0.08 -1.13
N ARG A 111 -7.18 0.44 -0.01
CA ARG A 111 -6.78 0.04 1.34
C ARG A 111 -6.55 -1.46 1.51
N GLY A 112 -7.43 -2.31 0.98
CA GLY A 112 -7.27 -3.77 1.05
C GLY A 112 -6.00 -4.24 0.34
N MET A 113 -5.78 -3.79 -0.89
CA MET A 113 -4.56 -4.07 -1.66
C MET A 113 -3.30 -3.49 -1.01
N ALA A 114 -3.41 -2.33 -0.36
CA ALA A 114 -2.32 -1.70 0.37
C ALA A 114 -1.84 -2.61 1.52
N ARG A 115 -2.77 -3.19 2.29
CA ARG A 115 -2.47 -4.16 3.35
C ARG A 115 -1.85 -5.44 2.80
N GLU A 116 -2.36 -5.96 1.69
CA GLU A 116 -1.79 -7.12 1.01
C GLU A 116 -0.35 -6.86 0.56
N LEU A 117 -0.09 -5.70 -0.04
CA LEU A 117 1.26 -5.28 -0.43
C LEU A 117 2.19 -5.13 0.77
N GLN A 118 1.72 -4.56 1.89
CA GLN A 118 2.53 -4.45 3.10
C GLN A 118 2.93 -5.83 3.66
N ARG A 119 1.99 -6.79 3.68
CA ARG A 119 2.26 -8.18 4.08
C ARG A 119 3.24 -8.87 3.11
N MET A 120 3.05 -8.69 1.81
CA MET A 120 3.96 -9.21 0.80
C MET A 120 5.39 -8.65 0.99
N MET A 121 5.52 -7.36 1.29
CA MET A 121 6.81 -6.74 1.58
C MET A 121 7.48 -7.36 2.81
N LEU A 122 6.73 -7.57 3.88
CA LEU A 122 7.22 -8.28 5.08
C LEU A 122 7.72 -9.68 4.74
N ASP A 123 6.93 -10.47 4.01
CA ASP A 123 7.30 -11.84 3.65
C ASP A 123 8.54 -11.91 2.75
N LEU A 124 8.67 -10.97 1.81
CA LEU A 124 9.86 -10.84 0.96
C LEU A 124 11.10 -10.48 1.80
N LEU A 125 10.97 -9.52 2.71
CA LEU A 125 12.07 -9.07 3.57
C LEU A 125 12.47 -10.11 4.63
N ARG A 126 11.53 -10.93 5.12
CA ARG A 126 11.82 -12.08 6.02
C ARG A 126 12.62 -13.18 5.32
N GLY A 127 12.60 -13.24 3.99
CA GLY A 127 13.32 -14.25 3.22
C GLY A 127 14.82 -14.23 3.48
N ARG A 128 15.40 -15.40 3.81
CA ARG A 128 16.84 -15.55 4.14
C ARG A 128 17.77 -14.85 3.15
N LYS A 129 17.53 -15.02 1.84
CA LYS A 129 18.33 -14.40 0.78
C LYS A 129 18.37 -12.87 0.89
N VAL A 130 17.25 -12.24 1.23
CA VAL A 130 17.18 -10.77 1.37
C VAL A 130 17.85 -10.34 2.68
N GLN A 131 17.66 -11.09 3.76
CA GLN A 131 18.35 -10.84 5.04
C GLN A 131 19.87 -10.98 4.95
N ASP A 132 20.39 -11.93 4.16
CA ASP A 132 21.82 -12.05 3.89
C ASP A 132 22.35 -10.79 3.16
N LYS A 133 21.60 -10.26 2.20
CA LYS A 133 21.94 -9.01 1.49
C LYS A 133 21.87 -7.79 2.41
N ILE A 134 20.86 -7.69 3.28
CA ILE A 134 20.77 -6.61 4.29
C ILE A 134 21.95 -6.67 5.27
N SER A 135 22.43 -7.88 5.61
CA SER A 135 23.63 -8.05 6.43
C SER A 135 24.87 -7.51 5.74
N ALA A 136 25.05 -7.80 4.44
CA ALA A 136 26.14 -7.24 3.65
C ALA A 136 26.05 -5.70 3.54
N CYS A 137 24.84 -5.15 3.41
CA CYS A 137 24.60 -3.70 3.44
C CYS A 137 25.03 -3.08 4.78
N LEU A 138 24.77 -3.74 5.91
CA LEU A 138 25.18 -3.29 7.23
C LEU A 138 26.70 -3.25 7.38
N GLU A 139 27.39 -4.28 6.91
CA GLU A 139 28.86 -4.32 6.89
C GLU A 139 29.42 -3.20 6.00
N GLN A 140 28.85 -2.99 4.81
CA GLN A 140 29.23 -1.94 3.88
C GLN A 140 29.04 -0.53 4.48
N ALA A 141 27.98 -0.33 5.26
CA ALA A 141 27.68 0.96 5.87
C ALA A 141 28.65 1.33 7.00
N GLN A 142 29.37 0.37 7.60
CA GLN A 142 30.32 0.60 8.70
C GLN A 142 29.73 1.46 9.85
N GLY A 143 28.45 1.25 10.18
CA GLY A 143 27.74 2.02 11.20
C GLY A 143 27.22 3.39 10.76
N ASN A 144 27.46 3.83 9.51
CA ASN A 144 26.87 5.04 8.96
C ASN A 144 25.41 4.79 8.55
N GLU A 145 24.47 5.25 9.39
CA GLU A 145 23.04 5.06 9.19
C GLU A 145 22.52 5.65 7.87
N LYS A 146 23.02 6.82 7.46
CA LYS A 146 22.63 7.42 6.17
C LYS A 146 23.06 6.53 5.01
N MET A 147 24.26 5.98 5.08
CA MET A 147 24.75 5.05 4.06
C MET A 147 23.94 3.76 4.05
N LEU A 148 23.64 3.19 5.23
CA LEU A 148 22.78 2.01 5.38
C LEU A 148 21.43 2.22 4.69
N ASN A 149 20.79 3.37 4.95
CA ASN A 149 19.50 3.71 4.35
C ASN A 149 19.58 3.78 2.82
N ILE A 150 20.67 4.33 2.26
CA ILE A 150 20.86 4.39 0.80
C ILE A 150 21.01 2.98 0.21
N VAL A 151 21.87 2.14 0.79
CA VAL A 151 22.15 0.80 0.24
C VAL A 151 20.98 -0.16 0.43
N VAL A 152 20.29 -0.13 1.57
CA VAL A 152 19.09 -0.93 1.83
C VAL A 152 17.96 -0.47 0.93
N PHE A 153 17.77 0.84 0.74
CA PHE A 153 16.76 1.33 -0.20
C PHE A 153 17.05 0.85 -1.64
N GLY A 154 18.31 0.90 -2.09
CA GLY A 154 18.72 0.34 -3.37
C GLY A 154 18.36 -1.14 -3.50
N LEU A 155 18.66 -1.94 -2.48
CA LEU A 155 18.30 -3.35 -2.42
C LEU A 155 16.78 -3.58 -2.54
N VAL A 156 15.96 -2.83 -1.79
CA VAL A 156 14.50 -2.96 -1.82
C VAL A 156 13.95 -2.58 -3.20
N MET A 157 14.51 -1.54 -3.82
CA MET A 157 14.15 -1.11 -5.18
C MET A 157 14.45 -2.17 -6.25
N GLU A 158 15.53 -2.95 -6.09
CA GLU A 158 15.95 -3.97 -7.04
C GLU A 158 15.27 -5.34 -6.81
N ASP A 159 15.15 -5.77 -5.56
CA ASP A 159 14.77 -7.14 -5.22
C ASP A 159 13.30 -7.29 -4.81
N VAL A 160 12.70 -6.25 -4.21
CA VAL A 160 11.40 -6.35 -3.53
C VAL A 160 10.30 -5.67 -4.36
N PHE A 161 10.46 -4.39 -4.70
CA PHE A 161 9.40 -3.66 -5.41
C PHE A 161 9.02 -4.21 -6.78
N PRO A 162 9.94 -4.74 -7.61
CA PRO A 162 9.54 -5.31 -8.90
C PRO A 162 8.56 -6.47 -8.76
N ARG A 163 8.71 -7.31 -7.73
CA ARG A 163 7.82 -8.46 -7.46
C ARG A 163 6.45 -8.00 -6.97
N MET A 164 6.43 -6.98 -6.12
CA MET A 164 5.18 -6.36 -5.66
C MET A 164 4.45 -5.66 -6.81
N ALA A 165 5.17 -4.94 -7.67
CA ALA A 165 4.62 -4.26 -8.84
C ALA A 165 4.02 -5.25 -9.85
N GLU A 166 4.67 -6.40 -10.06
CA GLU A 166 4.13 -7.49 -10.88
C GLU A 166 2.81 -8.02 -10.32
N HIS A 167 2.73 -8.22 -8.99
CA HIS A 167 1.52 -8.72 -8.33
C HIS A 167 0.28 -7.84 -8.56
N VAL A 168 0.46 -6.52 -8.58
CA VAL A 168 -0.66 -5.56 -8.78
C VAL A 168 -0.75 -5.03 -10.22
N GLU A 169 0.03 -5.60 -11.14
CA GLU A 169 0.06 -5.23 -12.56
C GLU A 169 0.40 -3.74 -12.80
N LEU A 170 1.19 -3.12 -11.93
CA LEU A 170 1.61 -1.72 -12.02
C LEU A 170 3.06 -1.63 -12.53
N GLN A 171 3.27 -1.87 -13.82
CA GLN A 171 4.62 -1.97 -14.42
C GLN A 171 5.24 -0.63 -14.85
N LYS A 172 4.48 0.46 -14.87
CA LYS A 172 4.98 1.80 -15.25
C LYS A 172 5.57 2.50 -14.02
N ALA A 173 6.57 3.38 -14.17
CA ALA A 173 7.08 4.38 -13.20
C ALA A 173 7.41 3.88 -11.75
N PRO A 174 7.95 4.69 -10.81
CA PRO A 174 8.52 4.14 -9.58
C PRO A 174 7.41 3.69 -8.62
N PHE A 175 7.07 2.39 -8.69
CA PHE A 175 6.08 1.72 -7.85
C PHE A 175 6.21 2.07 -6.36
N PHE A 176 7.45 2.22 -5.87
CA PHE A 176 7.74 2.70 -4.52
C PHE A 176 6.94 3.96 -4.13
N ARG A 177 6.83 4.97 -5.01
CA ARG A 177 6.11 6.21 -4.70
C ARG A 177 4.61 5.98 -4.57
N ILE A 178 4.04 5.07 -5.36
CA ILE A 178 2.63 4.68 -5.21
C ILE A 178 2.46 3.98 -3.87
N PHE A 179 3.29 2.97 -3.62
CA PHE A 179 3.21 2.16 -2.41
C PHE A 179 3.33 3.02 -1.17
N GLN A 180 4.35 3.89 -1.10
CA GLN A 180 4.51 4.85 -0.02
C GLN A 180 3.29 5.76 0.13
N GLY A 181 2.82 6.38 -0.96
CA GLY A 181 1.63 7.24 -0.90
C GLY A 181 0.35 6.51 -0.48
N ALA A 182 0.23 5.22 -0.80
CA ALA A 182 -0.86 4.39 -0.35
C ALA A 182 -0.75 4.06 1.15
N MET A 183 0.45 3.75 1.64
CA MET A 183 0.70 3.56 3.08
C MET A 183 0.44 4.85 3.87
N ASP A 184 0.87 6.01 3.37
CA ASP A 184 0.67 7.30 4.04
C ASP A 184 -0.81 7.70 4.16
N VAL A 185 -1.64 7.30 3.18
CA VAL A 185 -3.08 7.60 3.17
C VAL A 185 -3.86 6.57 3.99
N HIS A 186 -3.60 5.29 3.76
CA HIS A 186 -4.41 4.20 4.32
C HIS A 186 -3.89 3.68 5.66
N GLY A 187 -2.63 3.94 6.02
CA GLY A 187 -1.99 3.43 7.22
C GLY A 187 -2.17 4.29 8.47
N LYS A 188 -2.49 5.57 8.31
CA LYS A 188 -2.58 6.51 9.44
C LYS A 188 -3.65 6.11 10.44
N GLY A 189 -3.26 5.97 11.70
CA GLY A 189 -4.16 5.64 12.80
C GLY A 189 -4.58 4.17 12.86
N GLU A 190 -4.00 3.29 12.04
CA GLU A 190 -4.26 1.86 12.11
C GLU A 190 -3.18 1.13 12.89
N LEU A 191 -3.55 0.53 14.02
CA LEU A 191 -2.60 -0.16 14.90
C LEU A 191 -1.84 -1.29 14.18
N ASP A 192 -2.56 -2.11 13.41
CA ASP A 192 -1.98 -3.20 12.60
C ASP A 192 -0.96 -2.67 11.58
N HIS A 193 -1.23 -1.50 10.99
CA HIS A 193 -0.31 -0.88 10.03
C HIS A 193 0.97 -0.45 10.73
N THR A 194 0.88 0.19 11.89
CA THR A 194 2.03 0.64 12.68
C THR A 194 2.85 -0.54 13.18
N PHE A 195 2.22 -1.66 13.57
CA PHE A 195 2.93 -2.91 13.89
C PHE A 195 3.72 -3.44 12.70
N ASN A 196 3.08 -3.57 11.54
CA ASN A 196 3.74 -4.02 10.32
C ASN A 196 4.87 -3.07 9.91
N PHE A 197 4.68 -1.76 10.09
CA PHE A 197 5.70 -0.76 9.80
C PHE A 197 6.91 -0.90 10.72
N LEU A 198 6.70 -1.07 12.03
CA LEU A 198 7.78 -1.37 12.98
C LEU A 198 8.56 -2.63 12.58
N GLU A 199 7.86 -3.71 12.22
CA GLU A 199 8.50 -4.94 11.78
C GLU A 199 9.29 -4.77 10.47
N LEU A 200 8.77 -4.00 9.50
CA LEU A 200 9.49 -3.66 8.28
C LEU A 200 10.82 -2.95 8.59
N GLU A 201 10.79 -1.96 9.48
CA GLU A 201 11.99 -1.21 9.85
C GLU A 201 12.99 -2.05 10.65
N LEU A 202 12.52 -2.99 11.47
CA LEU A 202 13.35 -4.02 12.14
C LEU A 202 14.05 -4.91 11.11
N LEU A 203 13.31 -5.42 10.12
CA LEU A 203 13.85 -6.25 9.04
C LEU A 203 14.92 -5.51 8.22
N MET A 204 14.75 -4.20 8.04
CA MET A 204 15.69 -3.33 7.32
C MET A 204 16.83 -2.80 8.20
N ARG A 205 16.81 -3.06 9.53
CA ARG A 205 17.80 -2.62 10.52
C ARG A 205 17.95 -1.10 10.60
N ASN A 206 16.86 -0.37 10.38
CA ASN A 206 16.86 1.09 10.34
C ASN A 206 16.57 1.68 11.72
N LYS A 207 17.62 1.90 12.52
CA LYS A 207 17.51 2.23 13.94
C LYS A 207 16.64 3.47 14.21
N SER A 208 16.86 4.58 13.50
CA SER A 208 16.06 5.79 13.68
C SER A 208 14.58 5.58 13.37
N ARG A 209 14.25 4.81 12.32
CA ARG A 209 12.87 4.51 11.95
C ARG A 209 12.20 3.53 12.91
N ILE A 210 12.94 2.53 13.42
CA ILE A 210 12.46 1.62 14.47
C ILE A 210 12.02 2.43 15.69
N LEU A 211 12.84 3.37 16.15
CA LEU A 211 12.53 4.21 17.30
C LEU A 211 11.30 5.10 17.06
N ALA A 212 11.20 5.72 15.89
CA ALA A 212 10.05 6.54 15.52
C ALA A 212 8.74 5.71 15.45
N ALA A 213 8.78 4.56 14.78
CA ALA A 213 7.64 3.65 14.66
C ALA A 213 7.21 3.11 16.04
N PHE A 214 8.16 2.77 16.89
CA PHE A 214 7.88 2.33 18.25
C PHE A 214 7.22 3.44 19.08
N HIS A 215 7.71 4.67 18.99
CA HIS A 215 7.11 5.80 19.71
C HIS A 215 5.66 6.05 19.26
N GLU A 216 5.41 6.09 17.95
CA GLU A 216 4.05 6.23 17.40
C GLU A 216 3.14 5.10 17.89
N LEU A 217 3.62 3.85 17.87
CA LEU A 217 2.86 2.70 18.35
C LEU A 217 2.51 2.81 19.84
N GLN A 218 3.44 3.26 20.69
CA GLN A 218 3.19 3.46 22.11
C GLN A 218 2.10 4.52 22.36
N LEU A 219 2.15 5.64 21.64
CA LEU A 219 1.10 6.67 21.72
C LEU A 219 -0.27 6.11 21.36
N MET A 220 -0.34 5.27 20.32
CA MET A 220 -1.57 4.60 19.92
C MET A 220 -2.07 3.62 21.00
N ILE A 221 -1.16 2.83 21.58
CA ILE A 221 -1.46 1.86 22.64
C ILE A 221 -1.99 2.53 23.91
N GLU A 222 -1.45 3.69 24.30
CA GLU A 222 -1.91 4.46 25.47
C GLU A 222 -3.38 4.89 25.35
N GLY A 223 -3.87 5.12 24.13
CA GLY A 223 -5.26 5.49 23.85
C GLY A 223 -6.26 4.31 23.82
N LEU A 224 -5.80 3.07 23.94
CA LEU A 224 -6.66 1.88 23.85
C LEU A 224 -7.36 1.54 25.17
N SER A 225 -8.43 0.74 25.07
CA SER A 225 -9.00 0.06 26.24
C SER A 225 -7.99 -0.90 26.87
N ALA A 226 -8.16 -1.24 28.15
CA ALA A 226 -7.24 -2.13 28.87
C ALA A 226 -7.05 -3.49 28.19
N GLU A 227 -8.13 -4.09 27.65
CA GLU A 227 -8.07 -5.37 26.94
C GLU A 227 -7.31 -5.25 25.61
N ALA A 228 -7.64 -4.25 24.79
CA ALA A 228 -6.98 -4.00 23.51
C ALA A 228 -5.50 -3.64 23.70
N ARG A 229 -5.18 -2.89 24.76
CA ARG A 229 -3.81 -2.57 25.17
C ARG A 229 -3.02 -3.82 25.51
N ALA A 230 -3.57 -4.73 26.31
CA ALA A 230 -2.89 -5.97 26.70
C ALA A 230 -2.57 -6.86 25.48
N GLU A 231 -3.49 -6.97 24.51
CA GLU A 231 -3.20 -7.71 23.27
C GLU A 231 -2.15 -7.01 22.40
N ALA A 232 -2.19 -5.68 22.31
CA ALA A 232 -1.18 -4.91 21.59
C ALA A 232 0.22 -5.05 22.22
N GLU A 233 0.32 -4.98 23.55
CA GLU A 233 1.58 -5.19 24.28
C GLU A 233 2.15 -6.60 24.02
N LYS A 234 1.30 -7.63 24.05
CA LYS A 234 1.68 -9.00 23.70
C LYS A 234 2.17 -9.16 22.26
N GLN A 235 1.54 -8.47 21.30
CA GLN A 235 2.00 -8.46 19.92
C GLN A 235 3.37 -7.78 19.79
N LEU A 236 3.59 -6.69 20.52
CA LEU A 236 4.86 -5.97 20.53
C LEU A 236 5.99 -6.82 21.14
N GLU A 237 5.70 -7.58 22.20
CA GLU A 237 6.63 -8.57 22.78
C GLU A 237 7.02 -9.65 21.75
N ARG A 238 6.07 -10.20 21.00
CA ARG A 238 6.35 -11.18 19.93
C ARG A 238 7.29 -10.64 18.85
N ILE A 239 7.08 -9.39 18.42
CA ILE A 239 7.91 -8.73 17.40
C ILE A 239 9.35 -8.59 17.92
N GLN A 240 9.52 -8.19 19.18
CA GLN A 240 10.84 -8.10 19.79
C GLN A 240 11.53 -9.46 19.90
N GLU A 241 10.83 -10.50 20.37
CA GLU A 241 11.41 -11.84 20.49
C GLU A 241 11.93 -12.35 19.15
N ALA A 242 11.25 -12.03 18.05
CA ALA A 242 11.68 -12.35 16.71
C ALA A 242 12.90 -11.52 16.23
N TRP A 243 13.05 -10.28 16.71
CA TRP A 243 14.05 -9.31 16.21
C TRP A 243 14.75 -8.55 17.33
N PRO A 244 15.72 -9.16 18.05
CA PRO A 244 16.42 -8.54 19.18
C PRO A 244 17.53 -7.56 18.73
N LEU A 245 17.24 -6.70 17.73
CA LEU A 245 18.20 -5.76 17.16
C LEU A 245 18.41 -4.51 18.02
N VAL A 246 17.36 -4.08 18.73
CA VAL A 246 17.37 -2.94 19.64
C VAL A 246 16.75 -3.42 20.95
N SER A 247 17.38 -3.07 22.08
CA SER A 247 16.82 -3.47 23.37
C SER A 247 15.52 -2.68 23.67
N TRP A 248 14.46 -3.35 24.16
CA TRP A 248 13.96 -3.03 25.51
C TRP A 248 14.15 -1.61 25.97
N GLN A 249 15.23 -1.54 26.73
CA GLN A 249 15.59 -0.42 27.52
C GLN A 249 15.87 0.77 26.62
N GLU A 250 16.58 0.58 25.51
CA GLU A 250 16.85 1.66 24.56
C GLU A 250 15.55 2.23 23.94
N MET A 251 14.63 1.37 23.47
CA MET A 251 13.35 1.86 22.92
C MET A 251 12.51 2.61 23.98
N ARG A 252 12.46 2.08 25.20
CA ARG A 252 11.73 2.70 26.32
C ARG A 252 12.37 4.01 26.78
N GLU A 253 13.69 4.08 26.81
CA GLU A 253 14.43 5.30 27.17
C GLU A 253 14.18 6.41 26.14
N VAL A 254 14.20 6.08 24.84
CA VAL A 254 13.86 7.02 23.77
C VAL A 254 12.40 7.47 23.91
N TYR A 255 11.47 6.54 24.08
CA TYR A 255 10.05 6.87 24.29
C TYR A 255 9.84 7.80 25.50
N SER A 256 10.47 7.47 26.63
CA SER A 256 10.36 8.24 27.88
C SER A 256 10.92 9.64 27.70
N ARG A 257 12.06 9.78 27.02
CA ARG A 257 12.67 11.09 26.72
C ARG A 257 11.77 11.93 25.83
N SER A 258 11.28 11.38 24.72
CA SER A 258 10.38 12.10 23.82
C SER A 258 9.10 12.56 24.52
N ARG A 259 8.53 11.73 25.39
CA ARG A 259 7.36 12.09 26.20
C ARG A 259 7.66 13.23 27.19
N MET A 260 8.82 13.21 27.83
CA MET A 260 9.24 14.28 28.74
C MET A 260 9.42 15.61 27.99
N GLU A 261 10.04 15.58 26.81
CA GLU A 261 10.21 16.75 25.94
C GLU A 261 8.86 17.32 25.48
N GLU A 262 7.90 16.46 25.12
CA GLU A 262 6.55 16.88 24.74
C GLU A 262 5.79 17.52 25.91
N GLN A 263 5.86 16.91 27.10
CA GLN A 263 5.25 17.48 28.32
C GLN A 263 5.86 18.82 28.70
N GLU A 264 7.18 18.97 28.56
CA GLU A 264 7.87 20.24 28.81
C GLU A 264 7.42 21.31 27.81
N ALA A 265 7.33 20.98 26.51
CA ALA A 265 6.85 21.90 25.49
C ALA A 265 5.40 22.34 25.74
N VAL A 266 4.50 21.41 26.10
CA VAL A 266 3.11 21.73 26.46
C VAL A 266 3.05 22.64 27.68
N ALA A 267 3.86 22.37 28.71
CA ALA A 267 3.92 23.21 29.91
C ALA A 267 4.44 24.62 29.61
N GLN A 268 5.43 24.76 28.73
CA GLN A 268 5.96 26.05 28.29
C GLN A 268 4.91 26.87 27.53
N VAL A 269 4.14 26.25 26.63
CA VAL A 269 3.04 26.92 25.90
C VAL A 269 1.96 27.37 26.87
N ALA A 270 1.52 26.50 27.78
CA ALA A 270 0.50 26.84 28.78
C ALA A 270 0.95 27.99 29.71
N ALA A 271 2.23 28.02 30.10
CA ALA A 271 2.78 29.11 30.90
C ALA A 271 2.84 30.44 30.12
N ALA A 272 3.15 30.40 28.82
CA ALA A 272 3.16 31.57 27.97
C ALA A 272 1.73 32.14 27.78
N GLU A 273 0.74 31.27 27.56
CA GLU A 273 -0.68 31.66 27.45
C GLU A 273 -1.21 32.26 28.76
N ALA A 274 -0.88 31.66 29.91
CA ALA A 274 -1.25 32.20 31.22
C ALA A 274 -0.63 33.58 31.48
N THR A 275 0.64 33.76 31.07
CA THR A 275 1.33 35.05 31.17
C THR A 275 0.69 36.10 30.27
N ALA A 276 0.31 35.73 29.04
CA ALA A 276 -0.36 36.62 28.11
C ALA A 276 -1.77 37.02 28.58
N ALA A 277 -2.51 36.11 29.22
CA ALA A 277 -3.83 36.39 29.78
C ALA A 277 -3.80 37.29 31.02
N ALA A 278 -2.66 37.36 31.71
CA ALA A 278 -2.47 38.21 32.89
C ALA A 278 -2.02 39.65 32.55
N ALA A 279 -1.61 39.90 31.30
CA ALA A 279 -1.14 41.20 30.81
C ALA A 279 -2.29 42.03 30.21
#